data_AF-A0A350M3P2-F1
#
_entry.id   AF-A0A350M3P2-F1
#
_cell.length_a   1.000
_cell.length_b   1.000
_cell.length_c   1.000
_cell.angle_alpha   90.00
_cell.angle_beta   90.00
_cell.angle_gamma   90.00
#
_symmetry.space_group_name_H-M   'P 1'
#
loop_
_entity.id
_entity.type
_entity.pdbx_description
1 polymer ?
#
loop_
_entity_poly.entity_id
_entity_poly.type
_entity_poly.pdbx_seq_one_letter_code
_entity_poly.pdbx_strand_id
1 'polypeptide(L)'
;HYLNATRGNIYGIEKSPSQVGPLGFRATTEFEGLYLCGQSTLSHGVAGVTSSGIDAAKAVLNVRTRDILTQRGSGPLFLQAEDTSAWPEHLKKKMERGEVAREEEEMEV
;
A
#
# COMPACT_ATOMS: atom_id res chain seq x y z
N HIS A 1 -9.66 14.14 12.60
CA HIS A 1 -8.88 12.95 13.00
C HIS A 1 -7.77 12.72 11.97
N TYR A 2 -6.51 12.57 12.38
CA TYR A 2 -5.36 12.49 11.47
C TYR A 2 -5.14 11.10 10.84
N LEU A 3 -5.61 10.04 11.50
CA LEU A 3 -5.49 8.65 11.03
C LEU A 3 -6.79 7.90 11.34
N ASN A 4 -7.20 6.99 10.45
CA ASN A 4 -8.36 6.12 10.64
C ASN A 4 -8.01 4.87 11.48
N ALA A 5 -7.40 5.08 12.64
CA ALA A 5 -6.98 3.99 13.52
C ALA A 5 -8.16 3.45 14.34
N THR A 6 -8.40 2.13 14.29
CA THR A 6 -9.48 1.48 15.01
C THR A 6 -9.42 1.79 16.50
N ARG A 7 -10.46 2.43 17.06
CA ARG A 7 -10.54 2.82 18.47
C ARG A 7 -9.38 3.72 18.94
N GLY A 8 -8.74 4.46 18.02
CA GLY A 8 -7.62 5.34 18.35
C GLY A 8 -6.34 4.60 18.78
N ASN A 9 -6.18 3.33 18.39
CA ASN A 9 -4.98 2.57 18.74
C ASN A 9 -3.70 3.15 18.08
N ILE A 10 -2.56 2.96 18.75
CA ILE A 10 -1.25 3.48 18.33
C ILE A 10 -0.34 2.37 17.77
N TYR A 11 -0.67 1.10 18.06
CA TYR A 11 0.18 -0.05 17.77
C TYR A 11 -0.55 -1.17 17.01
N GLY A 12 -1.67 -0.87 16.36
CA GLY A 12 -2.44 -1.83 15.58
C GLY A 12 -3.19 -2.83 16.46
N ILE A 13 -3.21 -4.08 16.01
CA ILE A 13 -3.81 -5.20 16.74
C ILE A 13 -3.01 -5.53 18.01
N GLU A 14 -3.62 -6.27 18.94
CA GLU A 14 -3.02 -6.67 20.22
C GLU A 14 -1.67 -7.40 20.08
N LYS A 15 -1.45 -8.14 18.99
CA LYS A 15 -0.26 -8.99 18.78
C LYS A 15 -0.10 -10.03 19.88
N SER A 16 -1.18 -10.76 20.18
CA SER A 16 -1.12 -11.97 21.02
C SER A 16 -0.15 -13.00 20.45
N PRO A 17 0.36 -13.97 21.24
CA PRO A 17 1.29 -15.00 20.74
C PRO A 17 0.77 -15.77 19.52
N SER A 18 -0.55 -15.95 19.40
CA SER A 18 -1.21 -16.56 18.24
C SER A 18 -1.26 -15.68 16.99
N GLN A 19 -0.87 -14.41 17.09
CA GLN A 19 -0.87 -13.41 16.00
C GLN A 19 0.55 -12.97 15.61
N VAL A 20 1.56 -13.73 16.04
CA VAL A 20 2.98 -13.47 15.77
C VAL A 20 3.57 -14.66 14.99
N GLY A 21 4.53 -14.38 14.12
CA GLY A 21 5.21 -15.40 13.34
C GLY A 21 4.29 -16.02 12.27
N PRO A 22 4.34 -17.35 12.05
CA PRO A 22 3.58 -18.02 10.98
C PRO A 22 2.06 -17.83 11.04
N LEU A 23 1.52 -17.53 12.23
CA LEU A 23 0.10 -17.34 12.48
C LEU A 23 -0.34 -15.87 12.42
N GLY A 24 0.61 -14.95 12.21
CA GLY A 24 0.32 -13.53 12.05
C GLY A 24 -0.20 -13.17 10.67
N PHE A 25 -0.72 -11.94 10.55
CA PHE A 25 -1.08 -11.36 9.26
C PHE A 25 0.14 -11.29 8.34
N ARG A 26 -0.08 -11.65 7.07
CA ARG A 26 0.94 -11.68 6.03
C ARG A 26 0.79 -10.48 5.12
N ALA A 27 1.86 -10.15 4.40
CA ALA A 27 1.79 -9.12 3.37
C ALA A 27 0.88 -9.50 2.19
N THR A 28 0.78 -10.79 1.86
CA THR A 28 -0.12 -11.30 0.80
C THR A 28 -1.51 -11.56 1.35
N THR A 29 -2.54 -11.22 0.57
CA THR A 29 -3.93 -11.59 0.85
C THR A 29 -4.37 -12.76 -0.03
N GLU A 30 -5.61 -13.22 0.16
CA GLU A 30 -6.27 -14.16 -0.76
C GLU A 30 -6.62 -13.54 -2.12
N PHE A 31 -6.63 -12.21 -2.21
CA PHE A 31 -6.95 -11.47 -3.42
C PHE A 31 -5.68 -11.09 -4.18
N GLU A 32 -5.61 -11.49 -5.44
CA GLU A 32 -4.49 -11.14 -6.32
C GLU A 32 -4.37 -9.61 -6.47
N GLY A 33 -3.15 -9.09 -6.41
CA GLY A 33 -2.89 -7.65 -6.52
C GLY A 33 -3.15 -6.84 -5.24
N LEU A 34 -3.75 -7.44 -4.20
CA LEU A 34 -3.98 -6.78 -2.91
C LEU A 34 -2.98 -7.25 -1.84
N TYR A 35 -2.27 -6.30 -1.27
CA TYR A 35 -1.22 -6.53 -0.27
C TYR A 35 -1.43 -5.68 0.98
N LEU A 36 -1.02 -6.21 2.12
CA LEU A 36 -1.13 -5.56 3.43
C LEU A 36 0.25 -5.08 3.91
N CYS A 37 0.29 -3.90 4.52
CA CYS A 37 1.46 -3.37 5.21
C CYS A 37 1.05 -2.44 6.36
N GLY A 38 2.03 -1.99 7.15
CA GLY A 38 1.82 -1.11 8.30
C GLY A 38 1.66 -1.85 9.63
N GLN A 39 1.12 -1.14 10.63
CA GLN A 39 1.17 -1.53 12.06
C GLN A 39 0.36 -2.77 12.43
N SER A 40 -0.68 -3.07 11.66
CA SER A 40 -1.56 -4.22 11.93
C SER A 40 -1.15 -5.49 11.19
N THR A 41 -0.08 -5.45 10.37
CA THR A 41 0.35 -6.58 9.54
C THR A 41 1.51 -7.33 10.19
N LEU A 42 2.77 -6.93 9.92
CA LEU A 42 3.94 -7.63 10.43
C LEU A 42 4.22 -7.30 11.91
N SER A 43 4.38 -6.02 12.23
CA SER A 43 4.63 -5.52 13.58
C SER A 43 4.31 -4.02 13.66
N HIS A 44 4.34 -3.46 14.85
CA HIS A 44 4.03 -2.06 15.14
C HIS A 44 5.27 -1.24 15.51
N GLY A 45 5.10 0.06 15.72
CA GLY A 45 6.21 1.00 15.93
C GLY A 45 7.06 1.20 14.68
N VAL A 46 7.93 2.22 14.67
CA VAL A 46 8.64 2.68 13.45
C VAL A 46 9.35 1.54 12.72
N ALA A 47 10.21 0.79 13.42
CA ALA A 47 10.95 -0.31 12.80
C ALA A 47 10.04 -1.43 12.28
N GLY A 48 8.96 -1.74 13.00
CA GLY A 48 7.99 -2.77 12.63
C GLY A 48 7.20 -2.39 11.38
N VAL A 49 6.70 -1.15 11.32
CA VAL A 49 5.97 -0.66 10.15
C VAL A 49 6.86 -0.50 8.93
N THR A 50 8.11 -0.06 9.10
CA THR A 50 9.08 -0.01 8.00
C THR A 50 9.35 -1.41 7.44
N SER A 51 9.59 -2.39 8.32
CA SER A 51 9.81 -3.78 7.90
C SER A 51 8.58 -4.38 7.20
N SER A 52 7.37 -4.04 7.68
CA SER A 52 6.10 -4.40 7.08
C SER A 52 5.97 -3.89 5.64
N GLY A 53 6.39 -2.64 5.38
CA GLY A 53 6.43 -2.06 4.05
C GLY A 53 7.41 -2.77 3.11
N ILE A 54 8.60 -3.14 3.61
CA ILE A 54 9.58 -3.91 2.84
C ILE A 54 9.04 -5.31 2.50
N ASP A 55 8.33 -5.97 3.43
CA ASP A 55 7.76 -7.30 3.18
C ASP A 55 6.64 -7.26 2.13
N ALA A 56 5.81 -6.21 2.13
CA ALA A 56 4.83 -5.98 1.06
C ALA A 56 5.49 -5.69 -0.30
N ALA A 57 6.51 -4.83 -0.35
CA ALA A 57 7.24 -4.56 -1.59
C ALA A 57 7.88 -5.83 -2.17
N LYS A 58 8.43 -6.69 -1.30
CA LYS A 58 8.97 -8.00 -1.69
C LYS A 58 7.91 -8.89 -2.33
N ALA A 59 6.72 -8.93 -1.74
CA ALA A 59 5.61 -9.72 -2.23
C ALA A 59 5.08 -9.20 -3.57
N VAL A 60 4.93 -7.88 -3.72
CA VAL A 60 4.50 -7.22 -4.96
C VAL A 60 5.48 -7.48 -6.11
N LEU A 61 6.78 -7.33 -5.87
CA LEU A 61 7.82 -7.43 -6.89
C LEU A 61 8.33 -8.87 -7.12
N ASN A 62 7.96 -9.80 -6.25
CA ASN A 62 8.45 -11.18 -6.23
C ASN A 62 9.99 -11.29 -6.21
N VAL A 63 10.64 -10.56 -5.30
CA VAL A 63 12.11 -10.52 -5.13
C VAL A 63 12.54 -10.94 -3.73
N ARG A 64 13.83 -10.87 -3.39
CA ARG A 64 14.31 -11.04 -2.00
C ARG A 64 14.46 -9.66 -1.34
N THR A 65 14.43 -9.63 0.00
CA THR A 65 14.60 -8.39 0.77
C THR A 65 15.88 -7.61 0.40
N ARG A 66 16.99 -8.32 0.16
CA ARG A 66 18.28 -7.71 -0.22
C ARG A 66 18.26 -7.04 -1.60
N ASP A 67 17.29 -7.39 -2.43
CA ASP A 67 17.13 -6.85 -3.79
C ASP A 67 16.29 -5.56 -3.75
N ILE A 68 15.63 -5.26 -2.62
CA ILE A 68 14.84 -4.04 -2.40
C ILE A 68 15.78 -2.90 -1.97
N LEU A 69 15.37 -1.65 -2.26
CA LEU A 69 16.15 -0.44 -1.96
C LEU A 69 17.51 -0.39 -2.67
N THR A 70 17.67 -1.17 -3.73
CA THR A 70 18.89 -1.19 -4.56
C THR A 70 18.81 -0.24 -5.76
N GLN A 71 17.69 0.46 -5.94
CA GLN A 71 17.47 1.32 -7.10
C GLN A 71 18.51 2.44 -7.20
N ARG A 72 18.88 2.76 -8.44
CA ARG A 72 19.73 3.90 -8.78
C ARG A 72 19.02 4.72 -9.85
N GLY A 73 19.12 6.04 -9.76
CA GLY A 73 18.45 6.96 -10.69
C GLY A 73 17.56 7.96 -9.96
N SER A 74 16.64 8.57 -10.70
CA SER A 74 15.66 9.50 -10.13
C SER A 74 14.78 8.78 -9.11
N GLY A 75 14.54 9.44 -7.97
CA GLY A 75 13.68 8.92 -6.91
C GLY A 75 12.22 8.78 -7.33
N PRO A 76 11.35 8.30 -6.41
CA PRO A 76 9.92 8.22 -6.66
C PRO A 76 9.35 9.61 -7.02
N LEU A 77 8.42 9.63 -7.97
CA LEU A 77 7.69 10.83 -8.33
C LEU A 77 6.64 11.10 -7.25
N PHE A 78 6.76 12.24 -6.57
CA PHE A 78 5.75 12.69 -5.59
C PHE A 78 4.72 13.56 -6.29
N LEU A 79 3.47 13.10 -6.30
CA LEU A 79 2.33 13.82 -6.85
C LEU A 79 1.37 14.13 -5.70
N GLN A 80 0.89 15.37 -5.61
CA GLN A 80 -0.12 15.75 -4.63
C GLN A 80 -1.47 15.22 -5.09
N ALA A 81 -2.23 14.61 -4.19
CA ALA A 81 -3.56 14.11 -4.52
C ALA A 81 -4.57 15.26 -4.67
N GLU A 82 -4.36 16.36 -3.94
CA GLU A 82 -5.27 17.52 -3.94
C GLU A 82 -5.04 18.46 -5.14
N ASP A 83 -3.87 18.39 -5.78
CA ASP A 83 -3.52 19.21 -6.95
C ASP A 83 -3.00 18.35 -8.11
N THR A 84 -3.89 18.14 -9.08
CA THR A 84 -3.61 17.36 -10.28
C THR A 84 -2.92 18.18 -11.38
N SER A 85 -2.78 19.50 -11.24
CA SER A 85 -2.21 20.37 -12.28
C SER A 85 -0.75 20.03 -12.57
N ALA A 86 0.01 19.66 -11.53
CA ALA A 86 1.42 19.26 -11.60
C ALA A 86 1.62 17.82 -12.10
N TRP A 87 0.55 17.06 -12.36
CA TRP A 87 0.69 15.68 -12.78
C TRP A 87 1.18 15.57 -14.23
N PRO A 88 2.04 14.59 -14.54
CA PRO A 88 2.42 14.27 -15.91
C PRO A 88 1.20 13.99 -16.80
N GLU A 89 1.27 14.48 -18.04
CA GLU A 89 0.17 14.42 -19.00
C GLU A 89 -0.36 13.00 -19.27
N HIS A 90 0.53 12.01 -19.28
CA HIS A 90 0.14 10.61 -19.49
C HIS A 90 -0.71 10.03 -18.35
N LEU A 91 -0.56 10.55 -17.12
CA LEU A 91 -1.40 10.15 -15.98
C LEU A 91 -2.77 10.80 -16.04
N LYS A 92 -2.83 12.09 -16.41
CA LYS A 92 -4.09 12.82 -16.61
C LYS A 92 -4.98 12.12 -17.65
N LYS A 93 -4.41 11.79 -18.81
CA LYS A 93 -5.12 11.04 -19.87
C LYS A 93 -5.60 9.66 -19.44
N LYS A 94 -4.87 9.00 -18.54
CA LYS A 94 -5.28 7.69 -18.00
C LYS A 94 -6.47 7.83 -17.05
N MET A 95 -6.51 8.90 -16.25
CA MET A 95 -7.66 9.21 -15.37
C MET A 95 -8.91 9.51 -16.20
N GLU A 96 -8.81 10.40 -17.19
CA GLU A 96 -9.92 10.73 -18.09
C GLU A 96 -10.51 9.48 -18.74
N ARG A 97 -9.67 8.57 -19.24
CA ARG A 97 -10.14 7.29 -19.81
C ARG A 97 -10.86 6.41 -18.80
N GLY A 98 -10.41 6.39 -17.55
CA GLY A 98 -11.05 5.63 -16.48
C GLY A 98 -12.40 6.21 -16.06
N GLU A 99 -12.53 7.54 -16.09
CA GLU A 99 -13.80 8.24 -15.85
C GLU A 99 -14.81 7.93 -16.95
N VAL A 100 -14.38 8.02 -18.22
CA VAL A 100 -15.24 7.65 -19.38
C VAL A 100 -15.73 6.21 -19.27
N ALA A 101 -14.85 5.26 -18.94
CA ALA A 101 -15.25 3.86 -18.78
C ALA A 101 -16.26 3.65 -17.63
N ARG A 102 -16.13 4.43 -16.55
CA ARG A 102 -17.07 4.38 -15.42
C ARG A 102 -18.42 4.98 -15.78
N GLU A 103 -18.43 6.09 -16.52
CA GLU A 103 -19.66 6.72 -17.02
C GLU A 103 -20.41 5.81 -18.02
N GLU A 104 -19.67 5.09 -18.87
CA GLU A 104 -20.25 4.08 -19.77
C GLU A 104 -20.88 2.90 -19.01
N GLU A 105 -20.21 2.36 -17.99
CA GLU A 105 -20.78 1.32 -17.11
C GLU A 105 -22.03 1.83 -16.35
N GLU A 106 -22.02 3.07 -15.86
CA GLU A 106 -23.16 3.65 -15.13
C GLU A 106 -24.37 3.93 -16.04
N MET A 107 -24.18 4.10 -17.36
CA MET A 107 -25.29 4.23 -18.33
C MET A 107 -25.86 2.90 -18.84
N GLU A 108 -25.12 1.80 -18.74
CA GLU A 108 -25.58 0.46 -19.12
C GLU A 108 -26.42 -0.24 -18.03
N VAL A 109 -26.47 0.30 -16.81
CA VAL A 109 -27.24 -0.21 -15.64
C VAL A 109 -28.58 0.51 -15.49
#